data_AF-A0A158J2S1-F1
#
_entry.id   AF-A0A158J2S1-F1
#
_cell.length_a   1.000
_cell.length_b   1.000
_cell.length_c   1.000
_cell.angle_alpha   90.00
_cell.angle_beta   90.00
_cell.angle_gamma   90.00
#
_symmetry.space_group_name_H-M   'P 1'
#
loop_
_entity.id
_entity.type
_entity.pdbx_description
1 polymer ?
#
loop_
_entity_poly.entity_id
_entity_poly.type
_entity_poly.pdbx_seq_one_letter_code
_entity_poly.pdbx_strand_id
1 'polypeptide(L)'
;MQFTMPRINTSRALLVLGVALLLLIVAHPAFASNTSGGGLPFDDWFTKIRQSVTGPFAFTASIVGLVGAGATLIFGGDMNGFLRTLIFIVLVLCFLVAAQNTISAITGQGAEITALSNALADRLQARLA
;
A
#
# COMPACT_ATOMS: atom_id res chain seq x y z
N MET A 1 21.11 28.46 -39.66
CA MET A 1 21.82 27.65 -38.64
C MET A 1 21.41 26.20 -38.86
N GLN A 2 22.25 25.44 -39.55
CA GLN A 2 21.95 24.08 -40.02
C GLN A 2 22.25 23.07 -38.90
N PHE A 3 21.18 22.53 -38.31
CA PHE A 3 21.24 21.48 -37.30
C PHE A 3 21.79 20.21 -37.98
N THR A 4 23.08 19.95 -37.80
CA THR A 4 23.70 18.68 -38.17
C THR A 4 23.21 17.63 -37.18
N MET A 5 22.40 16.67 -37.65
CA MET A 5 22.02 15.53 -36.81
C MET A 5 23.24 14.61 -36.69
N PRO A 6 23.74 14.33 -35.48
CA PRO A 6 24.79 13.32 -35.33
C PRO A 6 24.22 11.99 -35.80
N ARG A 7 24.92 11.32 -36.73
CA ARG A 7 24.57 9.98 -37.20
C ARG A 7 24.83 9.00 -36.06
N ILE A 8 23.83 8.84 -35.19
CA ILE A 8 23.89 7.93 -34.05
C ILE A 8 24.04 6.51 -34.63
N ASN A 9 25.13 5.84 -34.28
CA ASN A 9 25.37 4.47 -34.70
C ASN A 9 24.34 3.57 -33.99
N THR A 10 23.38 3.01 -34.73
CA THR A 10 22.22 2.26 -34.19
C THR A 10 22.66 1.15 -33.22
N SER A 11 23.78 0.47 -33.50
CA SER A 11 24.33 -0.56 -32.60
C SER A 11 24.79 -0.01 -31.25
N ARG A 12 25.33 1.21 -31.19
CA ARG A 12 25.71 1.86 -29.92
C ARG A 12 24.49 2.39 -29.18
N ALA A 13 23.48 2.89 -29.90
CA ALA A 13 22.20 3.28 -29.31
C ALA A 13 21.48 2.09 -28.67
N LEU A 14 21.46 0.94 -29.34
CA LEU A 14 20.90 -0.30 -28.81
C LEU A 14 21.64 -0.80 -27.57
N LEU A 15 22.97 -0.71 -27.55
CA LEU A 15 23.76 -1.05 -26.36
C LEU A 15 23.47 -0.11 -25.18
N VAL A 16 23.39 1.20 -25.42
CA VAL A 16 23.07 2.18 -24.36
C VAL A 16 21.65 1.96 -23.82
N LEU A 17 20.68 1.71 -24.70
CA LEU A 17 19.30 1.40 -24.31
C LEU A 17 19.20 0.09 -23.52
N GLY A 18 19.95 -0.95 -23.94
CA GLY A 18 20.01 -2.23 -23.26
C GLY A 18 20.62 -2.13 -21.86
N VAL A 19 21.69 -1.34 -21.70
CA VAL A 19 22.29 -1.07 -20.39
C VAL A 19 21.33 -0.25 -19.50
N ALA A 20 20.64 0.74 -20.06
CA ALA A 20 19.65 1.53 -19.32
C ALA A 20 18.47 0.67 -18.82
N LEU A 21 17.99 -0.27 -19.65
CA LEU A 21 16.95 -1.22 -19.26
C LEU A 21 17.43 -2.20 -18.19
N LEU A 22 18.67 -2.68 -18.29
CA LEU A 22 19.26 -3.56 -17.28
C LEU A 22 19.43 -2.84 -15.94
N LEU A 23 19.86 -1.57 -15.96
CA LEU A 23 19.92 -0.73 -14.77
C LEU A 23 18.53 -0.48 -14.16
N LEU A 24 17.49 -0.33 -14.97
CA LEU A 24 16.10 -0.22 -14.50
C LEU A 24 15.59 -1.51 -13.84
N ILE A 25 16.02 -2.68 -14.31
CA ILE A 25 15.66 -3.98 -13.73
C ILE A 25 16.42 -4.23 -12.42
N VAL A 26 17.67 -3.76 -12.31
CA VAL A 26 18.50 -3.87 -11.10
C VAL A 26 18.13 -2.82 -10.04
N ALA A 27 17.56 -1.69 -10.45
CA ALA A 27 16.99 -0.70 -9.56
C ALA A 27 15.83 -1.33 -8.77
N HIS A 28 16.13 -1.73 -7.53
CA HIS A 28 15.16 -2.36 -6.66
C HIS A 28 13.92 -1.46 -6.50
N PRO A 29 12.70 -2.02 -6.48
CA PRO A 29 11.47 -1.25 -6.24
C PRO A 29 11.50 -0.51 -4.90
N ALA A 30 12.40 -0.89 -3.99
CA ALA A 30 12.69 -0.20 -2.74
C ALA A 30 13.15 1.26 -2.89
N PHE A 31 13.73 1.67 -4.02
CA PHE A 31 14.12 3.07 -4.25
C PHE A 31 12.97 3.96 -4.74
N ALA A 32 11.85 3.36 -5.18
CA ALA A 32 10.65 4.07 -5.61
C ALA A 32 9.49 3.93 -4.61
N SER A 33 9.54 2.96 -3.69
CA SER A 33 8.46 2.66 -2.73
C SER A 33 8.52 3.47 -1.43
N ASN A 34 9.16 4.64 -1.43
CA ASN A 34 9.08 5.56 -0.31
C ASN A 34 7.74 6.28 -0.35
N THR A 35 6.67 5.58 0.05
CA THR A 35 5.40 6.22 0.48
C THR A 35 5.58 7.03 1.77
N SER A 36 6.80 7.11 2.30
CA SER A 36 7.25 8.04 3.34
C SER A 36 8.16 9.05 2.66
N GLY A 37 7.67 10.28 2.56
CA GLY A 37 8.27 11.40 1.87
C GLY A 37 9.76 11.60 2.14
N GLY A 38 10.43 12.15 1.11
CA GLY A 38 11.86 12.32 1.11
C GLY A 38 12.37 13.16 2.29
N GLY A 39 13.22 12.55 3.12
CA GLY A 39 14.34 13.16 3.87
C GLY A 39 14.07 14.33 4.83
N LEU A 40 12.81 14.78 4.98
CA LEU A 40 12.47 15.94 5.77
C LEU A 40 12.04 15.52 7.19
N PRO A 41 12.53 16.17 8.26
CA PRO A 41 12.31 15.74 9.66
C PRO A 41 10.85 15.58 10.09
N PHE A 42 9.91 16.20 9.38
CA PHE A 42 8.49 16.14 9.67
C PHE A 42 7.77 14.94 9.04
N ASP A 43 8.38 14.27 8.05
CA ASP A 43 7.75 13.17 7.33
C ASP A 43 7.50 11.94 8.23
N ASP A 44 8.37 11.72 9.22
CA ASP A 44 8.18 10.69 10.25
C ASP A 44 6.92 10.93 11.09
N TRP A 45 6.61 12.19 11.39
CA TRP A 45 5.38 12.54 12.11
C TRP A 45 4.15 12.23 11.26
N PHE A 46 4.14 12.64 9.99
CA PHE A 46 3.01 12.37 9.08
C PHE A 46 2.83 10.87 8.85
N THR A 47 3.94 10.13 8.72
CA THR A 47 3.92 8.67 8.57
C THR A 47 3.36 7.99 9.82
N LYS A 48 3.73 8.43 11.03
CA LYS A 48 3.18 7.88 12.29
C LYS A 48 1.69 8.18 12.45
N ILE A 49 1.24 9.37 12.05
CA ILE A 49 -0.19 9.71 12.05
C ILE A 49 -0.95 8.79 11.09
N ARG A 50 -0.45 8.62 9.86
CA ARG A 50 -1.06 7.72 8.88
C ARG A 50 -1.12 6.29 9.42
N GLN A 51 -0.01 5.76 9.94
CA GLN A 51 0.07 4.42 10.53
C GLN A 51 -0.88 4.25 11.72
N SER A 52 -1.10 5.30 12.51
CA SER A 52 -2.07 5.27 13.61
C SER A 52 -3.50 5.19 13.07
N VAL A 53 -3.86 6.03 12.08
CA VAL A 53 -5.21 6.07 11.50
C VAL A 53 -5.52 4.84 10.65
N THR A 54 -4.55 4.24 9.98
CA THR A 54 -4.74 3.00 9.20
C THR A 54 -4.44 1.73 10.01
N GLY A 55 -4.00 1.87 11.26
CA GLY A 55 -3.53 0.78 12.11
C GLY A 55 -4.52 0.37 13.21
N PRO A 56 -4.03 -0.24 14.31
CA PRO A 56 -4.88 -0.81 15.37
C PRO A 56 -5.84 0.19 16.06
N PHE A 57 -5.53 1.48 16.00
CA PHE A 57 -6.37 2.53 16.59
C PHE A 57 -7.73 2.66 15.88
N ALA A 58 -7.78 2.66 14.54
CA ALA A 58 -9.05 2.73 13.82
C ALA A 58 -9.92 1.48 14.03
N PHE A 59 -9.30 0.32 14.20
CA PHE A 59 -10.01 -0.92 14.55
C PHE A 59 -10.68 -0.79 15.93
N THR A 60 -9.96 -0.28 16.92
CA THR A 60 -10.48 -0.05 18.27
C THR A 60 -11.63 0.97 18.26
N ALA A 61 -11.47 2.08 17.53
CA ALA A 61 -12.53 3.09 17.38
C ALA A 61 -13.81 2.51 16.74
N SER A 62 -13.66 1.61 15.77
CA SER A 62 -14.79 0.94 15.11
C SER A 62 -15.57 0.04 16.07
N ILE A 63 -14.88 -0.67 16.96
CA ILE A 63 -15.52 -1.50 17.99
C ILE A 63 -16.34 -0.63 18.96
N VAL A 64 -15.79 0.50 19.40
CA VAL A 64 -16.52 1.43 20.29
C VAL A 64 -17.79 1.96 19.61
N GLY A 65 -17.71 2.33 18.33
CA GLY A 65 -18.87 2.76 17.54
C GLY A 65 -19.94 1.66 17.40
N LEU A 66 -19.51 0.41 17.18
CA LEU A 66 -20.42 -0.75 17.09
C LEU A 66 -21.14 -1.00 18.42
N VAL A 67 -20.41 -0.97 19.55
CA VAL A 67 -20.99 -1.17 20.88
C VAL A 67 -21.96 -0.05 21.24
N GLY A 68 -21.63 1.20 20.90
CA GLY A 68 -22.52 2.35 21.08
C GLY A 68 -23.83 2.20 20.29
N ALA A 69 -23.74 1.87 18.99
CA ALA A 69 -24.91 1.63 18.17
C ALA A 69 -25.73 0.43 18.68
N GLY A 70 -25.09 -0.67 19.06
CA GLY A 70 -25.75 -1.85 19.62
C GLY A 70 -26.47 -1.57 20.94
N ALA A 71 -25.86 -0.78 21.83
CA ALA A 71 -26.48 -0.37 23.09
C ALA A 71 -27.77 0.43 22.85
N THR A 72 -27.75 1.39 21.91
CA THR A 72 -28.96 2.17 21.57
C THR A 72 -30.09 1.31 20.98
N LEU A 73 -29.74 0.20 20.32
CA LEU A 73 -30.69 -0.73 19.72
C LEU A 73 -31.40 -1.59 20.79
N ILE A 74 -30.66 -2.10 21.77
CA ILE A 74 -31.19 -2.96 22.84
C ILE A 74 -32.22 -2.21 23.70
N PHE A 75 -32.00 -0.91 23.94
CA PHE A 75 -32.92 -0.08 24.72
C PHE A 75 -34.10 0.48 23.91
N GLY A 76 -34.26 0.07 22.65
CA GLY A 76 -35.42 0.45 21.84
C GLY A 76 -35.40 1.91 21.35
N GLY A 77 -34.22 2.41 20.96
CA GLY A 77 -34.10 3.71 20.27
C GLY A 77 -34.75 3.71 18.88
N ASP A 78 -34.82 4.90 18.25
CA ASP A 78 -35.38 5.09 16.91
C ASP A 78 -34.77 4.09 15.91
N MET A 79 -35.55 3.08 15.54
CA MET A 79 -35.08 1.95 14.73
C MET A 79 -34.70 2.37 13.31
N ASN A 80 -35.33 3.44 12.82
CA ASN A 80 -34.98 4.07 11.55
C ASN A 80 -33.66 4.87 11.68
N GLY A 81 -33.48 5.56 12.81
CA GLY A 81 -32.21 6.21 13.19
C GLY A 81 -31.04 5.22 13.35
N PHE A 82 -31.29 4.06 13.96
CA PHE A 82 -30.31 2.99 14.12
C PHE A 82 -29.89 2.40 12.77
N LEU A 83 -30.86 2.01 11.92
CA LEU A 83 -30.57 1.43 10.62
C LEU A 83 -29.77 2.40 9.73
N ARG A 84 -30.14 3.69 9.76
CA ARG A 84 -29.38 4.74 9.07
C ARG A 84 -27.94 4.80 9.57
N THR A 85 -27.73 4.78 10.88
CA THR A 85 -26.40 4.82 11.50
C THR A 85 -25.57 3.58 11.13
N LEU A 86 -26.18 2.39 11.14
CA LEU A 86 -25.52 1.14 10.76
C LEU A 86 -25.05 1.17 9.31
N ILE A 87 -25.92 1.60 8.37
CA ILE A 87 -25.58 1.70 6.95
C ILE A 87 -24.38 2.64 6.75
N PHE A 88 -24.35 3.79 7.44
CA PHE A 88 -23.20 4.71 7.38
C PHE A 88 -21.90 4.08 7.89
N ILE A 89 -21.95 3.36 9.03
CA ILE A 89 -20.78 2.67 9.59
C ILE A 89 -20.25 1.62 8.59
N VAL A 90 -21.12 0.79 8.02
CA VAL A 90 -20.73 -0.24 7.05
C VAL A 90 -20.15 0.39 5.79
N LEU A 91 -20.74 1.48 5.28
CA LEU A 91 -20.21 2.20 4.12
C LEU A 91 -18.79 2.73 4.36
N VAL A 92 -18.55 3.34 5.52
CA VAL A 92 -17.22 3.86 5.88
C VAL A 92 -16.20 2.72 6.00
N LEU A 93 -16.56 1.61 6.64
CA LEU A 93 -15.67 0.45 6.79
C LEU A 93 -15.34 -0.21 5.44
N CYS A 94 -16.35 -0.38 4.57
CA CYS A 94 -16.13 -0.88 3.21
C CYS A 94 -15.17 0.02 2.43
N PHE A 95 -15.33 1.34 2.53
CA PHE A 95 -14.46 2.28 1.82
C PHE A 95 -13.04 2.28 2.37
N LEU A 96 -12.85 2.17 3.69
CA LEU A 96 -11.54 2.07 4.33
C LEU A 96 -10.77 0.82 3.87
N VAL A 97 -11.44 -0.34 3.89
CA VAL A 97 -10.84 -1.62 3.47
C VAL A 97 -10.58 -1.62 1.96
N ALA A 98 -11.51 -1.10 1.15
CA ALA A 98 -11.34 -0.98 -0.29
C ALA A 98 -10.14 -0.07 -0.63
N ALA A 99 -10.04 1.11 -0.01
CA ALA A 99 -8.92 2.02 -0.23
C ALA A 99 -7.57 1.37 0.10
N GLN A 100 -7.46 0.69 1.25
CA GLN A 100 -6.24 0.00 1.65
C GLN A 100 -5.85 -1.10 0.65
N ASN A 101 -6.82 -1.91 0.22
CA ASN A 101 -6.59 -3.00 -0.73
C ASN A 101 -6.30 -2.49 -2.15
N THR A 102 -6.99 -1.46 -2.60
CA THR A 102 -6.78 -0.83 -3.91
C THR A 102 -5.42 -0.15 -3.98
N ILE A 103 -5.00 0.59 -2.94
CA ILE A 103 -3.65 1.18 -2.89
C ILE A 103 -2.61 0.06 -2.91
N SER A 104 -2.75 -0.98 -2.06
CA SER A 104 -1.80 -2.09 -2.02
C SER A 104 -1.72 -2.88 -3.34
N ALA A 105 -2.84 -3.02 -4.05
CA ALA A 105 -2.90 -3.68 -5.36
C ALA A 105 -2.25 -2.85 -6.46
N ILE A 106 -2.41 -1.52 -6.43
CA ILE A 106 -1.88 -0.60 -7.45
C ILE A 106 -0.40 -0.30 -7.21
N THR A 107 0.03 -0.10 -5.95
CA THR A 107 1.43 0.20 -5.61
C THR A 107 2.32 -1.04 -5.64
N GLY A 108 1.75 -2.19 -5.98
CA GLY A 108 2.47 -3.44 -6.12
C GLY A 108 2.91 -4.00 -4.78
N GLN A 109 2.32 -5.13 -4.41
CA GLN A 109 3.09 -6.22 -3.84
C GLN A 109 4.19 -6.63 -4.84
N GLY A 110 5.19 -5.77 -5.07
CA GLY A 110 6.34 -5.97 -5.99
C GLY A 110 7.33 -7.00 -5.45
N ALA A 111 6.84 -7.97 -4.69
CA ALA A 111 7.59 -8.88 -3.87
C ALA A 111 7.06 -10.30 -4.04
N GLU A 112 6.53 -10.65 -5.21
CA GLU A 112 6.34 -12.06 -5.59
C GLU A 112 7.68 -12.84 -5.52
N ILE A 113 8.80 -12.15 -5.73
CA ILE A 113 10.16 -12.68 -5.49
C ILE A 113 10.43 -12.87 -3.98
N THR A 114 9.96 -11.97 -3.12
CA THR A 114 10.11 -12.13 -1.65
C THR A 114 9.20 -13.24 -1.12
N ALA A 115 7.99 -13.37 -1.66
CA ALA A 115 7.09 -14.47 -1.34
C ALA A 115 7.69 -15.82 -1.74
N LEU A 116 8.30 -15.92 -2.94
CA LEU A 116 9.03 -17.11 -3.37
C LEU A 116 10.29 -17.35 -2.50
N SER A 117 11.05 -16.31 -2.18
CA SER A 117 12.23 -16.37 -1.31
C SER A 117 11.89 -16.88 0.08
N ASN A 118 10.83 -16.35 0.71
CA ASN A 118 10.34 -16.80 2.01
C ASN A 118 9.79 -18.23 1.93
N ALA A 119 9.05 -18.57 0.88
CA ALA A 119 8.57 -19.92 0.68
C ALA A 119 9.72 -20.93 0.51
N LEU A 120 10.80 -20.56 -0.19
CA LEU A 120 12.01 -21.38 -0.30
C LEU A 120 12.75 -21.48 1.03
N ALA A 121 12.85 -20.40 1.81
CA ALA A 121 13.45 -20.41 3.13
C ALA A 121 12.71 -21.34 4.11
N ASP A 122 11.38 -21.27 4.14
CA ASP A 122 10.53 -22.17 4.93
C ASP A 122 10.66 -23.63 4.48
N ARG A 123 10.70 -23.87 3.16
CA ARG A 123 10.89 -25.21 2.59
C ARG A 123 12.25 -25.80 2.93
N LEU A 124 13.30 -24.98 3.04
CA LEU A 124 14.63 -25.41 3.44
C LEU A 124 14.72 -25.66 4.95
N GLN A 125 14.10 -24.81 5.78
CA GLN A 125 13.98 -25.03 7.23
C GLN A 125 13.22 -26.31 7.56
N ALA A 126 12.11 -26.59 6.85
CA ALA A 126 11.33 -27.81 7.02
C ALA A 126 12.05 -29.08 6.53
N ARG A 127 13.17 -28.96 5.80
CA ARG A 127 14.00 -30.09 5.34
C ARG A 127 15.20 -30.36 6.23
N LEU A 128 15.56 -29.43 7.11
CA LEU A 128 16.71 -29.52 8.01
C LEU A 128 16.30 -29.80 9.47
N ALA A 129 15.01 -29.83 9.78
CA ALA A 129 14.43 -30.30 11.04
C ALA A 129 13.97 -31.77 10.91
#